data_AF-A0AAV2FVL8-F1
#
_entry.id   AF-A0AAV2FVL8-F1
#
_cell.length_a   1.000
_cell.length_b   1.000
_cell.length_c   1.000
_cell.angle_alpha   90.00
_cell.angle_beta   90.00
_cell.angle_gamma   90.00
#
_symmetry.space_group_name_H-M   'P 1'
#
loop_
_entity.id
_entity.type
_entity.pdbx_description
1 polymer ?
#
loop_
_entity_poly.entity_id
_entity_poly.type
_entity_poly.pdbx_seq_one_letter_code
_entity_poly.pdbx_strand_id
1 'polypeptide(L)'
;MCFVKSVDASNIVKDAHNISMLLSDVIDWIGSENVVHVVTDSAANMVAVGRKITSKYGNIYWSPCVAHALKFDAERYLLSG
;
A
#
# COMPACT_ATOMS: atom_id res chain seq x y z
N MET A 1 17.57 2.97 8.94
CA MET A 1 16.37 2.95 8.08
C MET A 1 16.74 3.68 6.79
N CYS A 2 16.67 3.00 5.64
CA CYS A 2 17.01 3.60 4.34
C CYS A 2 15.71 3.87 3.57
N PHE A 3 15.59 5.06 2.99
CA PHE A 3 14.48 5.40 2.12
C PHE A 3 14.88 5.12 0.68
N VAL A 4 14.07 4.33 -0.03
CA VAL A 4 14.39 3.85 -1.37
C VAL A 4 13.89 4.83 -2.44
N LYS A 5 12.59 5.14 -2.44
CA LYS A 5 11.96 6.05 -3.41
C LYS A 5 10.55 6.46 -2.95
N SER A 6 10.09 7.63 -3.40
CA SER A 6 8.67 8.00 -3.43
C SER A 6 8.26 8.37 -4.85
N VAL A 7 6.96 8.23 -5.11
CA VAL A 7 6.32 8.64 -6.35
C VAL A 7 5.16 9.54 -5.96
N ASP A 8 5.10 10.74 -6.53
CA ASP A 8 3.92 11.59 -6.40
C ASP A 8 2.81 11.05 -7.32
N ALA A 9 1.70 10.63 -6.70
CA ALA A 9 0.53 10.11 -7.38
C ALA A 9 -0.67 11.06 -7.28
N SER A 10 -0.46 12.32 -6.91
CA SER A 10 -1.54 13.30 -6.71
C SER A 10 -2.34 13.57 -7.99
N ASN A 11 -1.68 13.47 -9.16
CA ASN A 11 -2.27 13.68 -10.49
C ASN A 11 -2.76 12.39 -11.16
N ILE A 12 -2.67 11.25 -10.46
CA ILE A 12 -3.05 9.95 -11.00
C ILE A 12 -4.45 9.60 -10.49
N VAL A 13 -5.30 9.06 -11.37
CA VAL A 13 -6.59 8.52 -10.96
C VAL A 13 -6.33 7.42 -9.94
N LYS A 14 -6.82 7.62 -8.71
CA LYS A 14 -6.62 6.75 -7.54
C LYS A 14 -7.40 5.43 -7.62
N ASP A 15 -7.42 4.82 -8.80
CA ASP A 15 -7.92 3.47 -8.99
C ASP A 15 -6.83 2.43 -8.69
N ALA A 16 -7.29 1.19 -8.47
CA ALA A 16 -6.39 0.10 -8.12
C ALA A 16 -5.45 -0.30 -9.26
N HIS A 17 -5.80 0.01 -10.51
CA HIS A 17 -4.99 -0.35 -11.65
C HIS A 17 -3.72 0.52 -11.72
N ASN A 18 -3.88 1.85 -11.74
CA ASN A 18 -2.75 2.77 -11.87
C ASN A 18 -1.79 2.64 -10.70
N ILE A 19 -2.30 2.53 -9.48
CA ILE A 19 -1.44 2.39 -8.29
C ILE A 19 -0.71 1.05 -8.29
N SER A 20 -1.34 -0.04 -8.77
CA SER A 20 -0.64 -1.33 -8.92
C SER A 20 0.50 -1.28 -9.95
N MET A 21 0.39 -0.45 -10.98
CA MET A 21 1.47 -0.25 -11.95
C MET A 21 2.64 0.50 -11.32
N LEU A 22 2.38 1.59 -10.58
CA LEU A 22 3.45 2.34 -9.90
C LEU A 22 4.22 1.48 -8.90
N LEU A 23 3.50 0.68 -8.11
CA LEU A 23 4.14 -0.25 -7.17
C LEU A 23 4.93 -1.34 -7.90
N SER A 24 4.40 -1.83 -9.02
CA SER A 24 5.11 -2.80 -9.86
C SER A 24 6.42 -2.22 -10.38
N ASP A 25 6.41 -0.99 -10.91
CA ASP A 25 7.61 -0.35 -11.44
C ASP A 25 8.70 -0.19 -10.37
N VAL A 26 8.31 0.08 -9.12
CA VAL A 26 9.23 0.16 -7.98
C VAL A 26 9.76 -1.22 -7.59
N ILE A 27 8.91 -2.24 -7.54
CA ILE A 27 9.31 -3.63 -7.26
C ILE A 27 10.27 -4.14 -8.33
N ASP A 28 9.95 -3.92 -9.59
CA ASP A 28 10.75 -4.35 -10.73
C ASP A 28 12.11 -3.63 -10.76
N TRP A 29 12.16 -2.35 -10.35
CA TRP A 29 13.41 -1.61 -10.21
C TRP A 29 14.29 -2.12 -9.05
N ILE A 30 13.68 -2.49 -7.92
CA ILE A 30 14.39 -3.06 -6.76
C ILE A 30 14.79 -4.53 -7.01
N GLY A 31 14.08 -5.22 -7.89
CA GLY A 31 14.10 -6.69 -8.03
C GLY A 31 13.09 -7.32 -7.07
N SER A 32 12.18 -8.15 -7.60
CA SER A 32 11.12 -8.77 -6.79
C SER A 32 11.67 -9.71 -5.72
N GLU A 33 12.86 -10.28 -5.92
CA GLU A 33 13.59 -11.09 -4.95
C GLU A 33 14.03 -10.30 -3.71
N ASN A 34 14.16 -8.98 -3.82
CA ASN A 34 14.59 -8.09 -2.74
C ASN A 34 13.41 -7.47 -2.00
N VAL A 35 12.17 -7.79 -2.39
CA VAL A 35 10.94 -7.30 -1.76
C VAL A 35 10.21 -8.47 -1.09
N VAL A 36 9.98 -8.37 0.22
CA VAL A 36 9.28 -9.42 0.99
C VAL A 36 7.82 -9.07 1.23
N HIS A 37 7.51 -7.79 1.46
CA HIS A 37 6.20 -7.38 1.94
C HIS A 37 5.84 -5.98 1.45
N VAL A 38 4.61 -5.83 0.94
CA VAL A 38 4.00 -4.54 0.61
C VAL A 38 2.91 -4.20 1.63
N VAL A 39 2.97 -2.99 2.16
CA VAL A 39 1.94 -2.44 3.07
C VAL A 39 1.25 -1.28 2.39
N THR A 40 -0.07 -1.36 2.22
CA THR A 40 -0.91 -0.29 1.65
C THR A 40 -1.92 0.19 2.68
N ASP A 41 -2.61 1.31 2.48
CA ASP A 41 -3.69 1.69 3.41
C ASP A 41 -4.87 0.68 3.39
N SER A 42 -5.77 0.80 4.36
CA SER A 42 -6.92 -0.12 4.54
C SER A 42 -8.14 0.22 3.67
N ALA A 43 -8.07 1.25 2.81
CA ALA A 43 -9.17 1.60 1.92
C ALA A 43 -9.40 0.50 0.88
N ALA A 44 -10.66 0.34 0.44
CA ALA A 44 -11.06 -0.76 -0.42
C ALA A 44 -10.29 -0.82 -1.76
N ASN A 45 -9.97 0.32 -2.34
CA ASN A 45 -9.15 0.39 -3.55
C ASN A 45 -7.70 -0.06 -3.29
N MET A 46 -7.11 0.25 -2.14
CA MET A 46 -5.76 -0.17 -1.77
C MET A 46 -5.67 -1.64 -1.38
N VAL A 47 -6.76 -2.22 -0.86
CA VAL A 47 -6.90 -3.67 -0.69
C VAL A 47 -6.85 -4.38 -2.05
N ALA A 48 -7.53 -3.85 -3.06
CA ALA A 48 -7.49 -4.40 -4.41
C ALA A 48 -6.08 -4.29 -5.03
N VAL A 49 -5.37 -3.18 -4.82
CA VAL A 49 -3.96 -3.01 -5.23
C VAL A 49 -3.09 -4.11 -4.61
N GLY A 50 -3.16 -4.28 -3.30
CA GLY A 50 -2.35 -5.26 -2.58
C GLY A 50 -2.53 -6.68 -3.08
N ARG A 51 -3.79 -7.10 -3.26
CA ARG A 51 -4.11 -8.42 -3.84
C ARG A 51 -3.54 -8.58 -5.26
N LYS A 52 -3.59 -7.53 -6.08
CA LYS A 52 -3.06 -7.57 -7.45
C LYS A 52 -1.53 -7.71 -7.46
N ILE A 53 -0.83 -7.06 -6.52
CA ILE A 53 0.62 -7.21 -6.36
C ILE A 53 0.98 -8.63 -5.94
N THR A 54 0.35 -9.19 -4.91
CA THR A 54 0.62 -10.58 -4.48
C THR A 54 0.28 -11.60 -5.57
N SER A 55 -0.73 -11.33 -6.40
CA SER A 55 -1.02 -12.19 -7.56
C SER A 55 0.03 -12.09 -8.67
N LYS A 56 0.66 -10.92 -8.87
CA LYS A 56 1.70 -10.72 -9.89
C LYS A 56 3.05 -11.27 -9.42
N TYR A 57 3.36 -11.11 -8.14
CA TYR A 57 4.63 -11.50 -7.53
C TYR A 57 4.38 -12.55 -6.45
N GLY A 58 4.49 -13.82 -6.82
CA GLY A 58 4.17 -14.95 -5.93
C GLY A 58 5.04 -15.06 -4.67
N ASN A 59 6.15 -14.32 -4.60
CA ASN A 59 7.05 -14.28 -3.45
C ASN A 59 6.82 -13.06 -2.52
N ILE A 60 5.86 -12.19 -2.84
CA ILE A 60 5.60 -10.94 -2.10
C ILE A 60 4.30 -11.04 -1.32
N TYR A 61 4.39 -10.88 0.00
CA TYR A 61 3.23 -10.79 0.87
C TYR A 61 2.60 -9.39 0.86
N TRP A 62 1.33 -9.30 1.22
CA TRP A 62 0.63 -8.02 1.36
C TRP A 62 -0.20 -7.98 2.65
N SER A 63 -0.22 -6.80 3.30
CA SER A 63 -1.15 -6.51 4.39
C SER A 63 -1.63 -5.06 4.37
N PRO A 64 -2.86 -4.77 4.83
CA PRO A 64 -3.31 -3.40 5.03
C PRO A 64 -2.57 -2.74 6.22
N CYS A 65 -2.43 -1.43 6.15
CA CYS A 65 -1.86 -0.60 7.19
C CYS A 65 -2.92 -0.35 8.28
N VAL A 66 -2.53 -0.58 9.53
CA VAL A 66 -3.40 -0.39 10.71
C VAL A 66 -3.30 1.04 11.26
N ALA A 67 -2.44 1.89 10.67
CA ALA A 67 -2.24 3.27 11.14
C ALA A 67 -3.55 4.08 11.19
N HIS A 68 -4.48 3.82 10.26
CA HIS A 68 -5.79 4.48 10.27
C HIS A 68 -6.73 3.92 11.35
N ALA A 69 -6.64 2.63 11.68
CA ALA A 69 -7.44 2.04 12.78
C ALA A 69 -7.08 2.66 14.13
N LEU A 70 -5.79 2.94 14.37
CA LEU A 70 -5.34 3.65 15.57
C LEU A 70 -5.90 5.08 15.65
N LYS A 71 -6.07 5.74 14.50
CA LYS A 71 -6.67 7.07 14.43
C LYS A 71 -8.16 7.04 14.77
N PHE A 72 -8.90 6.05 14.28
CA PHE A 72 -10.32 5.91 14.60
C PHE A 72 -10.58 5.61 16.06
N ASP A 73 -9.77 4.78 16.72
CA ASP A 73 -9.93 4.54 18.16
C ASP A 73 -9.76 5.85 18.93
N ALA A 74 -8.71 6.62 18.64
CA ALA A 74 -8.47 7.91 19.29
C ALA A 74 -9.57 8.95 19.01
N GLU A 75 -10.03 9.08 17.77
CA GLU A 75 -11.11 10.02 17.39
C GLU A 75 -12.46 9.61 17.98
N ARG A 76 -12.75 8.30 18.08
CA ARG A 76 -13.98 7.79 18.70
C ARG A 76 -14.00 8.05 20.21
N TYR A 77 -12.86 7.93 20.89
CA TYR A 77 -12.72 8.32 22.30
C TYR A 77 -12.99 9.83 22.50
N LEU A 78 -12.48 10.70 21.62
CA LEU A 78 -12.65 12.15 21.71
C LEU A 78 -14.07 12.64 21.40
N LEU A 79 -14.83 11.92 20.56
CA LEU A 79 -16.23 12.25 20.24
C LEU A 79 -17.26 11.63 21.19
N SER A 80 -16.83 10.71 22.06
CA SER A 80 -17.65 10.10 23.11
C SER A 80 -17.53 10.76 24.48
N GLY A 81 -16.74 11.84 24.58
CA GLY A 81 -16.53 12.65 25.78
C GLY A 81 -17.35 13.92 25.79
#